data_AF-A0A6B2CWC2-F1
#
_entry.id   AF-A0A6B2CWC2-F1
#
_cell.length_a   1.000
_cell.length_b   1.000
_cell.length_c   1.000
_cell.angle_alpha   90.00
_cell.angle_beta   90.00
_cell.angle_gamma   90.00
#
_symmetry.space_group_name_H-M   'P 1'
#
loop_
_entity.id
_entity.type
_entity.pdbx_description
1 polymer ?
#
loop_
_entity_poly.entity_id
_entity_poly.type
_entity_poly.pdbx_seq_one_letter_code
_entity_poly.pdbx_strand_id
1 'polypeptide(L)'
;MLSLLDDRVRRVLRGLAAELTYLAVVGTSILPPRSLLRFRLSRVVTPEVVSYLSMRIGGDELDVLTNSMLGIRLGGVPKCDLLMEVLPELHKLCLVLRSRGGEPLYRVLPDVVVPLAISASAAGFEEGDVLLTSYRAAATRRNTDVAAAMRYFRKWYLVVKF
;
A
#
# COMPACT_ATOMS: atom_id res chain seq x y z
N MET A 1 8.88 -11.76 13.57
CA MET A 1 7.54 -11.72 12.94
C MET A 1 7.16 -10.30 12.55
N LEU A 2 7.15 -9.33 13.47
CA LEU A 2 6.86 -7.92 13.14
C LEU A 2 7.87 -7.29 12.18
N SER A 3 9.17 -7.60 12.33
CA SER A 3 10.21 -7.19 11.38
C SER A 3 9.96 -7.69 9.95
N LEU A 4 9.52 -8.94 9.80
CA LEU A 4 9.17 -9.51 8.50
C LEU A 4 7.96 -8.83 7.86
N LEU A 5 6.98 -8.39 8.67
CA LEU A 5 5.82 -7.63 8.21
C LEU A 5 6.20 -6.20 7.83
N ASP A 6 7.10 -5.55 8.58
CA ASP A 6 7.68 -4.25 8.24
C ASP A 6 8.36 -4.30 6.85
N ASP A 7 9.27 -5.27 6.65
CA ASP A 7 9.93 -5.50 5.37
C ASP A 7 8.94 -5.83 4.25
N ARG A 8 7.84 -6.50 4.56
CA ARG A 8 6.81 -6.85 3.59
C ARG A 8 6.02 -5.62 3.17
N VAL A 9 5.60 -4.78 4.12
CA VAL A 9 4.91 -3.51 3.88
C VAL A 9 5.80 -2.64 3.00
N ARG A 10 7.06 -2.43 3.38
CA ARG A 10 8.02 -1.67 2.57
C ARG A 10 8.14 -2.24 1.16
N ARG A 11 8.38 -3.55 1.00
CA ARG A 11 8.50 -4.17 -0.33
C ARG A 11 7.27 -3.95 -1.21
N VAL A 12 6.07 -4.08 -0.65
CA VAL A 12 4.82 -3.84 -1.39
C VAL A 12 4.72 -2.38 -1.84
N LEU A 13 4.93 -1.44 -0.92
CA LEU A 13 4.86 0.00 -1.22
C LEU A 13 5.90 0.41 -2.26
N ARG A 14 7.16 -0.04 -2.09
CA ARG A 14 8.25 0.23 -3.03
C ARG A 14 7.98 -0.37 -4.41
N GLY A 15 7.52 -1.62 -4.46
CA GLY A 15 7.21 -2.30 -5.71
C GLY A 15 6.08 -1.60 -6.48
N LEU A 16 4.99 -1.25 -5.79
CA LEU A 16 3.88 -0.52 -6.40
C LEU A 16 4.30 0.87 -6.87
N ALA A 17 5.08 1.60 -6.06
CA ALA A 17 5.60 2.91 -6.42
C ALA A 17 6.50 2.84 -7.67
N ALA A 18 7.32 1.80 -7.78
CA ALA A 18 8.23 1.59 -8.91
C ALA A 18 7.45 1.33 -10.20
N GLU A 19 6.44 0.45 -10.14
CA GLU A 19 5.61 0.17 -11.31
C GLU A 19 4.81 1.40 -11.75
N LEU A 20 4.22 2.15 -10.82
CA LEU A 20 3.48 3.37 -11.15
C LEU A 20 4.38 4.46 -11.73
N THR A 21 5.58 4.64 -11.16
CA THR A 21 6.56 5.60 -11.71
C THR A 21 7.03 5.17 -13.08
N TYR A 22 7.28 3.88 -13.31
CA TYR A 22 7.61 3.36 -14.64
C TYR A 22 6.51 3.69 -15.66
N LEU A 23 5.24 3.42 -15.32
CA LEU A 23 4.11 3.75 -16.18
C LEU A 23 4.01 5.26 -16.47
N ALA A 24 4.27 6.09 -15.47
CA ALA A 24 4.29 7.55 -15.60
C ALA A 24 5.40 8.05 -16.53
N VAL A 25 6.63 7.57 -16.34
CA VAL A 25 7.83 7.99 -17.09
C VAL A 25 7.76 7.51 -18.54
N VAL A 26 7.35 6.27 -18.77
CA VAL A 26 7.22 5.72 -20.12
C VAL A 26 5.96 6.25 -20.82
N GLY A 27 4.98 6.76 -20.06
CA GLY A 27 3.72 7.25 -20.62
C GLY A 27 2.81 6.14 -21.13
N THR A 28 2.94 4.92 -20.59
CA THR A 28 2.15 3.75 -21.02
C THR A 28 1.15 3.31 -19.96
N SER A 29 0.08 2.65 -20.39
CA SER A 29 -0.87 1.92 -19.52
C SER A 29 -0.67 0.41 -19.63
N ILE A 30 0.28 -0.05 -20.46
CA ILE A 30 0.57 -1.46 -20.67
C ILE A 30 1.31 -2.00 -19.45
N LEU A 31 0.70 -2.95 -18.75
CA LEU A 31 1.28 -3.59 -17.57
C LEU A 31 2.30 -4.65 -17.97
N PRO A 32 3.51 -4.68 -17.39
CA PRO A 32 4.49 -5.75 -17.61
C PRO A 32 3.96 -7.14 -17.22
N PRO A 33 4.44 -8.25 -17.83
CA PRO A 33 3.94 -9.60 -17.56
C PRO A 33 3.98 -10.05 -16.09
N ARG A 34 5.00 -9.62 -15.32
CA ARG A 34 5.19 -9.95 -13.89
C ARG A 34 4.86 -8.80 -12.94
N SER A 35 4.05 -7.84 -13.40
CA SER A 35 3.63 -6.68 -12.62
C SER A 35 2.79 -7.04 -11.40
N LEU A 36 3.07 -6.40 -10.26
CA LEU A 36 2.26 -6.43 -9.05
C LEU A 36 0.81 -6.04 -9.33
N LEU A 37 0.59 -5.11 -10.25
CA LEU A 37 -0.74 -4.66 -10.64
C LEU A 37 -1.58 -5.79 -11.28
N ARG A 38 -0.96 -6.82 -11.84
CA ARG A 38 -1.66 -7.98 -12.43
C ARG A 38 -2.05 -9.04 -11.40
N PHE A 39 -1.43 -9.06 -10.22
CA PHE A 39 -1.76 -10.04 -9.19
C PHE A 39 -3.03 -9.66 -8.45
N ARG A 40 -3.68 -10.67 -7.85
CA ARG A 40 -4.84 -10.49 -6.97
C ARG A 40 -4.47 -9.55 -5.83
N LEU A 41 -5.39 -8.66 -5.47
CA LEU A 41 -5.22 -7.70 -4.38
C LEU A 41 -4.73 -8.40 -3.11
N SER A 42 -5.40 -9.49 -2.69
CA SER A 42 -5.06 -10.21 -1.46
C SER A 42 -3.70 -10.91 -1.48
N ARG A 43 -3.07 -11.04 -2.65
CA ARG A 43 -1.71 -11.58 -2.80
C ARG A 43 -0.65 -10.49 -2.67
N VAL A 44 -0.97 -9.26 -3.06
CA VAL A 44 -0.06 -8.10 -2.99
C VAL A 44 -0.19 -7.41 -1.64
N VAL A 45 -1.40 -6.94 -1.32
CA VAL A 45 -1.74 -6.36 -0.02
C VAL A 45 -2.45 -7.44 0.78
N THR A 46 -1.68 -8.20 1.56
CA THR A 46 -2.23 -9.36 2.25
C THR A 46 -3.00 -8.95 3.50
N PRO A 47 -3.93 -9.79 3.99
CA PRO A 47 -4.68 -9.49 5.21
C PRO A 47 -3.79 -9.19 6.43
N GLU A 48 -2.62 -9.83 6.51
CA GLU A 48 -1.64 -9.57 7.57
C GLU A 48 -1.01 -8.18 7.44
N VAL A 49 -0.83 -7.66 6.21
CA VAL A 49 -0.34 -6.29 5.99
C VAL A 49 -1.36 -5.28 6.50
N VAL A 50 -2.64 -5.45 6.17
CA VAL A 50 -3.71 -4.55 6.64
C VAL A 50 -3.87 -4.65 8.17
N SER A 51 -3.83 -5.86 8.72
CA SER A 51 -3.86 -6.06 10.18
C SER A 51 -2.67 -5.42 10.86
N TYR A 52 -1.47 -5.52 10.28
CA TYR A 52 -0.27 -4.90 10.82
C TYR A 52 -0.33 -3.37 10.78
N LEU A 53 -0.81 -2.78 9.68
CA LEU A 53 -1.05 -1.34 9.61
C LEU A 53 -2.08 -0.89 10.66
N SER A 54 -3.15 -1.67 10.85
CA SER A 54 -4.16 -1.41 11.88
C SER A 54 -3.58 -1.41 13.28
N MET A 55 -2.73 -2.41 13.59
CA MET A 55 -2.01 -2.50 14.86
C MET A 55 -1.07 -1.31 15.10
N ARG A 56 -0.46 -0.79 14.03
CA ARG A 56 0.50 0.33 14.10
C ARG A 56 -0.18 1.69 14.30
N ILE A 57 -1.36 1.88 13.72
CA ILE A 57 -2.08 3.16 13.74
C ILE A 57 -3.00 3.26 14.95
N GLY A 58 -3.79 2.22 15.21
CA GLY A 58 -4.79 2.20 16.30
C GLY A 58 -4.38 1.33 17.48
N GLY A 59 -3.08 1.11 17.69
CA GLY A 59 -2.57 0.21 18.73
C GLY A 59 -2.90 0.64 20.17
N ASP A 60 -3.28 1.90 20.36
CA ASP A 60 -3.70 2.46 21.64
C ASP A 60 -5.13 2.02 22.04
N GLU A 61 -5.95 1.60 21.06
CA GLU A 61 -7.27 1.03 21.31
C GLU A 61 -7.18 -0.49 21.46
N LEU A 62 -7.57 -1.00 22.64
CA LEU A 62 -7.40 -2.42 22.98
C LEU A 62 -8.13 -3.37 22.01
N ASP A 63 -9.32 -2.98 21.55
CA ASP A 63 -10.12 -3.77 20.61
C ASP A 63 -9.44 -3.87 19.24
N VAL A 64 -8.90 -2.74 18.76
CA VAL A 64 -8.16 -2.67 17.49
C VAL A 64 -6.87 -3.47 17.59
N LEU A 65 -6.12 -3.33 18.68
CA LEU A 65 -4.89 -4.06 18.95
C LEU A 65 -5.15 -5.57 18.93
N THR A 66 -6.14 -6.04 19.69
CA THR A 66 -6.48 -7.46 19.81
C THR A 66 -6.93 -8.05 18.48
N ASN A 67 -7.85 -7.38 17.79
CA ASN A 67 -8.35 -7.80 16.48
C ASN A 67 -7.23 -7.84 15.42
N SER A 68 -6.34 -6.85 15.45
CA SER A 68 -5.19 -6.79 14.54
C SER A 68 -4.19 -7.91 14.80
N MET A 69 -3.87 -8.21 16.06
CA MET A 69 -3.01 -9.35 16.41
C MET A 69 -3.60 -10.69 15.97
N LEU A 70 -4.91 -10.87 16.11
CA LEU A 70 -5.61 -12.06 15.61
C LEU A 70 -5.54 -12.15 14.09
N GLY A 71 -5.79 -11.04 13.38
CA GLY A 71 -5.67 -10.98 11.92
C GLY A 71 -4.27 -11.35 11.41
N ILE A 72 -3.23 -10.83 12.08
CA ILE A 72 -1.83 -11.16 11.80
C ILE A 72 -1.54 -12.66 11.98
N ARG A 73 -2.08 -13.29 13.04
CA ARG A 73 -1.82 -14.71 13.34
C ARG A 73 -2.62 -15.67 12.48
N LEU A 74 -3.85 -15.31 12.15
CA LEU A 74 -4.80 -16.18 11.45
C LEU A 74 -4.78 -15.96 9.93
N GLY A 75 -4.06 -14.96 9.42
CA GLY A 75 -4.07 -14.59 8.00
C GLY A 75 -5.42 -13.98 7.56
N GLY A 76 -6.19 -13.47 8.52
CA GLY A 76 -7.54 -12.95 8.32
C GLY A 76 -7.56 -11.44 8.10
N VAL A 77 -8.58 -10.96 7.37
CA VAL A 77 -8.86 -9.52 7.28
C VAL A 77 -9.42 -9.09 8.65
N PRO A 78 -8.91 -8.00 9.27
CA PRO A 78 -9.40 -7.55 10.55
C PRO A 78 -10.88 -7.15 10.44
N LYS A 79 -11.63 -7.16 11.54
CA LYS A 79 -13.00 -6.62 11.55
C LYS A 79 -12.97 -5.13 11.17
N CYS A 80 -13.34 -4.82 9.92
CA CYS A 80 -13.19 -3.49 9.34
C CYS A 80 -13.95 -2.40 10.10
N ASP A 81 -15.09 -2.73 10.71
CA ASP A 81 -15.92 -1.78 11.46
C ASP A 81 -15.15 -1.13 12.61
N LEU A 82 -14.17 -1.82 13.19
CA LEU A 82 -13.30 -1.31 14.26
C LEU A 82 -12.31 -0.24 13.77
N LEU A 83 -12.15 -0.08 12.46
CA LEU A 83 -11.17 0.84 11.87
C LEU A 83 -11.80 2.16 11.42
N MET A 84 -13.13 2.28 11.53
CA MET A 84 -13.89 3.44 11.04
C MET A 84 -13.45 4.73 11.73
N GLU A 85 -13.27 4.69 13.05
CA GLU A 85 -12.87 5.84 13.88
C GLU A 85 -11.34 6.01 13.96
N VAL A 86 -10.57 4.97 13.58
CA VAL A 86 -9.10 4.98 13.64
C VAL A 86 -8.51 5.77 12.47
N LEU A 87 -8.84 5.36 11.24
CA LEU A 87 -8.40 6.04 10.02
C LEU A 87 -9.34 5.64 8.85
N PRO A 88 -10.08 6.59 8.25
CA PRO A 88 -11.02 6.30 7.17
C PRO A 88 -10.40 5.56 5.97
N GLU A 89 -9.16 5.89 5.64
CA GLU A 89 -8.40 5.22 4.58
C GLU A 89 -8.09 3.77 4.93
N LEU A 90 -7.73 3.48 6.17
CA LEU A 90 -7.47 2.13 6.61
C LEU A 90 -8.77 1.29 6.60
N HIS A 91 -9.89 1.89 7.05
CA HIS A 91 -11.20 1.29 6.94
C HIS A 91 -11.58 0.98 5.49
N LYS A 92 -11.41 1.94 4.57
CA LYS A 92 -11.66 1.74 3.14
C LYS A 92 -10.78 0.63 2.56
N LEU A 93 -9.49 0.60 2.90
CA LEU A 93 -8.56 -0.44 2.47
C LEU A 93 -9.03 -1.83 2.94
N CYS A 94 -9.47 -1.94 4.19
CA CYS A 94 -9.99 -3.17 4.76
C CYS A 94 -11.25 -3.65 4.01
N LEU A 95 -12.21 -2.76 3.76
CA LEU A 95 -13.44 -3.10 3.03
C LEU A 95 -13.15 -3.55 1.58
N VAL A 96 -12.24 -2.87 0.89
CA VAL A 96 -11.84 -3.23 -0.48
C VAL A 96 -11.14 -4.58 -0.50
N LEU A 97 -10.26 -4.86 0.46
CA LEU A 97 -9.61 -6.16 0.57
C LEU A 97 -10.61 -7.29 0.85
N ARG A 98 -11.59 -7.05 1.73
CA ARG A 98 -12.65 -8.02 2.07
C ARG A 98 -13.56 -8.34 0.87
N SER A 99 -13.98 -7.32 0.13
CA SER A 99 -14.97 -7.45 -0.94
C SER A 99 -14.36 -7.79 -2.30
N ARG A 100 -13.15 -7.29 -2.58
CA ARG A 100 -12.50 -7.35 -3.91
C ARG A 100 -11.10 -7.96 -3.86
N GLY A 101 -10.74 -8.67 -2.79
CA GLY A 101 -9.43 -9.32 -2.63
C GLY A 101 -9.05 -10.27 -3.77
N GLY A 102 -10.03 -10.88 -4.44
CA GLY A 102 -9.83 -11.77 -5.59
C GLY A 102 -9.57 -11.06 -6.92
N GLU A 103 -9.87 -9.77 -7.03
CA GLU A 103 -9.67 -8.99 -8.25
C GLU A 103 -8.18 -8.66 -8.44
N PRO A 104 -7.69 -8.59 -9.68
CA PRO A 104 -6.37 -8.07 -9.95
C PRO A 104 -6.28 -6.58 -9.60
N LEU A 105 -5.13 -6.18 -9.05
CA LEU A 105 -4.96 -4.87 -8.43
C LEU A 105 -5.17 -3.71 -9.41
N TYR A 106 -4.88 -3.88 -10.71
CA TYR A 106 -5.13 -2.86 -11.73
C TYR A 106 -6.61 -2.47 -11.89
N ARG A 107 -7.57 -3.35 -11.55
CA ARG A 107 -9.01 -3.06 -11.65
C ARG A 107 -9.54 -2.24 -10.49
N VAL A 108 -8.85 -2.30 -9.35
CA VAL A 108 -9.23 -1.64 -8.09
C VAL A 108 -8.17 -0.63 -7.64
N LEU A 109 -7.31 -0.22 -8.57
CA LEU A 109 -6.13 0.60 -8.30
C LEU A 109 -6.43 1.88 -7.49
N PRO A 110 -7.39 2.74 -7.87
CA PRO A 110 -7.70 3.95 -7.08
C PRO A 110 -8.24 3.63 -5.68
N ASP A 111 -9.00 2.53 -5.56
CA ASP A 111 -9.61 2.11 -4.30
C ASP A 111 -8.61 1.47 -3.33
N VAL A 112 -7.42 1.09 -3.81
CA VAL A 112 -6.38 0.45 -3.02
C VAL A 112 -5.18 1.36 -2.79
N VAL A 113 -4.66 2.00 -3.83
CA VAL A 113 -3.36 2.69 -3.77
C VAL A 113 -3.42 3.93 -2.88
N VAL A 114 -4.46 4.75 -3.02
CA VAL A 114 -4.60 5.96 -2.19
C VAL A 114 -4.80 5.57 -0.72
N PRO A 115 -5.74 4.67 -0.36
CA PRO A 115 -5.92 4.28 1.02
C PRO A 115 -4.69 3.57 1.62
N LEU A 116 -4.01 2.72 0.85
CA LEU A 116 -2.77 2.05 1.27
C LEU A 116 -1.65 3.04 1.53
N ALA A 117 -1.44 4.01 0.64
CA ALA A 117 -0.38 5.00 0.77
C ALA A 117 -0.57 5.86 2.02
N ILE A 118 -1.79 6.38 2.23
CA ILE A 118 -2.10 7.22 3.40
C ILE A 118 -1.99 6.41 4.70
N SER A 119 -2.54 5.19 4.73
CA SER A 119 -2.43 4.32 5.91
C SER A 119 -0.96 3.99 6.22
N ALA A 120 -0.15 3.71 5.20
CA ALA A 120 1.26 3.44 5.38
C ALA A 120 2.03 4.66 5.94
N SER A 121 1.80 5.85 5.39
CA SER A 121 2.40 7.09 5.91
C SER A 121 1.99 7.35 7.37
N ALA A 122 0.70 7.17 7.70
CA ALA A 122 0.20 7.29 9.07
C ALA A 122 0.84 6.27 10.03
N ALA A 123 1.18 5.07 9.54
CA ALA A 123 1.89 4.04 10.31
C ALA A 123 3.42 4.27 10.42
N GLY A 124 3.93 5.38 9.86
CA GLY A 124 5.34 5.77 9.89
C GLY A 124 6.20 5.25 8.74
N PHE A 125 5.59 4.78 7.63
CA PHE A 125 6.32 4.35 6.44
C PHE A 125 6.44 5.49 5.43
N GLU A 126 7.64 6.05 5.26
CA GLU A 126 7.94 7.06 4.22
C GLU A 126 7.61 6.55 2.81
N GLU A 127 7.63 5.22 2.61
CA GLU A 127 7.23 4.59 1.36
C GLU A 127 5.78 4.91 0.94
N GLY A 128 4.90 5.25 1.89
CA GLY A 128 3.52 5.67 1.62
C GLY A 128 3.48 6.95 0.78
N ASP A 129 4.27 7.97 1.13
CA ASP A 129 4.31 9.24 0.40
C ASP A 129 4.88 9.09 -1.01
N VAL A 130 5.88 8.20 -1.14
CA VAL A 130 6.46 7.84 -2.44
C VAL A 130 5.42 7.14 -3.32
N LEU A 131 4.66 6.21 -2.76
CA LEU A 131 3.58 5.53 -3.47
C LEU A 131 2.50 6.52 -3.93
N LEU A 132 2.07 7.44 -3.06
CA LEU A 132 1.06 8.45 -3.38
C LEU A 132 1.54 9.37 -4.51
N THR A 133 2.80 9.82 -4.45
CA THR A 133 3.41 10.67 -5.48
C THR A 133 3.52 9.92 -6.82
N SER A 134 3.94 8.65 -6.78
CA SER A 134 4.05 7.79 -7.97
C SER A 134 2.68 7.55 -8.62
N TYR A 135 1.65 7.36 -7.81
CA TYR A 135 0.27 7.21 -8.28
C TYR A 135 -0.25 8.47 -8.96
N ARG A 136 -0.03 9.65 -8.35
CA ARG A 136 -0.38 10.94 -8.96
C ARG A 136 0.31 11.13 -10.31
N ALA A 137 1.61 10.82 -10.37
CA ALA A 137 2.38 10.89 -11.62
C ALA A 137 1.81 9.96 -12.70
N ALA A 138 1.42 8.72 -12.34
CA ALA A 138 0.84 7.77 -13.28
C ALA A 138 -0.56 8.19 -13.75
N ALA A 139 -1.37 8.79 -12.86
CA ALA A 139 -2.74 9.21 -13.13
C ALA A 139 -2.83 10.50 -13.95
N THR A 140 -2.01 11.51 -13.64
CA THR A 140 -2.09 12.84 -14.27
C THR A 140 -1.07 13.05 -15.38
N ARG A 141 0.06 12.34 -15.33
CA ARG A 141 1.23 12.49 -16.23
C ARG A 141 1.73 13.93 -16.35
N ARG A 142 1.50 14.77 -15.34
CA ARG A 142 2.04 16.14 -15.31
C ARG A 142 3.54 16.08 -15.09
N ASN A 143 4.30 16.86 -15.86
CA ASN A 143 5.77 16.91 -15.76
C ASN A 143 6.27 17.17 -14.33
N THR A 144 5.55 17.98 -13.56
CA THR A 144 5.87 18.26 -12.14
C THR A 144 5.77 17.01 -11.26
N ASP A 145 4.74 16.20 -11.47
CA ASP A 145 4.46 15.00 -10.66
C ASP A 145 5.45 13.88 -11.04
N VAL A 146 5.74 13.74 -12.33
CA VAL A 146 6.79 12.82 -12.83
C VAL A 146 8.16 13.20 -12.28
N ALA A 147 8.52 14.48 -12.28
CA ALA A 147 9.77 14.96 -11.70
C ALA A 147 9.84 14.77 -10.18
N ALA A 148 8.71 14.91 -9.47
CA ALA A 148 8.63 14.60 -8.04
C ALA A 148 8.86 13.11 -7.78
N ALA A 149 8.16 12.22 -8.49
CA ALA A 149 8.34 10.77 -8.37
C ALA A 149 9.79 10.35 -8.66
N MET A 150 10.40 10.90 -9.73
CA MET A 150 11.81 10.62 -10.07
C MET A 150 12.81 11.10 -9.01
N ARG A 151 12.54 12.22 -8.32
CA ARG A 151 13.38 12.69 -7.20
C ARG A 151 13.37 11.69 -6.05
N TYR A 152 12.21 11.13 -5.69
CA TYR A 152 12.12 10.10 -4.67
C TYR A 152 12.86 8.82 -5.08
N PHE A 153 12.74 8.39 -6.33
CA PHE A 153 13.48 7.22 -6.82
C PHE A 153 14.99 7.43 -6.80
N ARG A 154 15.50 8.60 -7.17
CA ARG A 154 16.93 8.92 -7.06
C ARG A 154 17.42 8.89 -5.61
N LYS A 155 16.66 9.49 -4.69
CA LYS A 155 17.00 9.50 -3.26
C LYS A 155 17.05 8.07 -2.69
N TRP A 156 16.13 7.22 -3.08
CA TRP A 156 16.08 5.83 -2.60
C TRP A 156 17.10 4.91 -3.24
N TYR A 157 17.38 5.02 -4.55
CA TYR A 157 18.41 4.19 -5.18
C TYR A 157 19.82 4.48 -4.63
N LEU A 158 20.04 5.70 -4.12
CA LEU A 158 21.28 6.07 -3.41
C LEU A 158 21.35 5.50 -1.99
N VAL A 159 20.22 5.22 -1.34
CA VAL A 159 20.13 4.63 0.01
C VAL A 159 20.11 3.09 -0.06
N VAL A 160 19.64 2.49 -1.16
CA VAL A 160 19.66 1.04 -1.43
C VAL A 160 20.97 0.63 -2.14
N LYS A 161 22.10 1.21 -1.73
CA LYS A 161 23.42 0.58 -1.94
C LYS A 161 23.70 -0.29 -0.71
N PHE A 162 23.30 -1.55 -0.78
CA PHE A 162 23.81 -2.66 0.02
C PHE A 162 24.07 -3.84 -0.90
#